data_AF-A0A132H0E1-F1
#
_entry.id   AF-A0A132H0E1-F1
#
_cell.length_a   1.000
_cell.length_b   1.000
_cell.length_c   1.000
_cell.angle_alpha   90.00
_cell.angle_beta   90.00
_cell.angle_gamma   90.00
#
_symmetry.space_group_name_H-M   'P 1'
#
loop_
_entity.id
_entity.type
_entity.pdbx_description
1 polymer ?
#
loop_
_entity_poly.entity_id
_entity_poly.type
_entity_poly.pdbx_seq_one_letter_code
_entity_poly.pdbx_strand_id
1 'polypeptide(L)'
;MVMKKLLQLALLLVLSQPIMAQEWVVPVEADWNFCFNDMVSVDGGESVIGIGRIRSEDGYIAKASKNGDYSCRETHLPGMMLSYFTAVQLGNGNYMVFGVCDDSLCDPFIQKHLCVDVFDGQLECVSSKMYDVDDDVFDCFYHPWDGYIMRCIVSKAGTVILASRLSYYEETNWGNHYRGAVRFYEFDDWGDIIRIVDNPIELAEVGSIKEITYEPHSDNLMMVVKGGNYGYDFGSPGIFVVDPDMNIIAHQSMLRLGGADVISNNACEGKWFDGDHILLDCQQYIGSDFSFQTLYIVDSALHVYANLPLPPYDSCTISPYGTSTSYINDTTIFAFSFSGSGLLYHGDVMQVNVTLVDKQLNLLGRKVIKIDDVICYTSSPAAFNDGGCCVLLSSYNGNYYPGEPFYKFYLMKFRREDIEITWDVVQETEENLVTQAYPNPTTGILNIPIGETNCQDARLQIFDMKGGIWLDSALDKQGNLITVDTHTLDAGLYVYKLLDGNREVANGKFVKE
;
A
#
# COMPACT_ATOMS: atom_id res chain seq x y z
N MET A 1 -7.94 -48.88 23.18
CA MET A 1 -8.73 -48.47 21.99
C MET A 1 -9.38 -47.10 22.17
N VAL A 2 -10.08 -46.87 23.29
CA VAL A 2 -10.72 -45.58 23.62
C VAL A 2 -9.73 -44.41 23.70
N MET A 3 -8.55 -44.61 24.28
CA MET A 3 -7.53 -43.56 24.42
C MET A 3 -6.92 -43.12 23.07
N LYS A 4 -6.84 -44.02 22.08
CA LYS A 4 -6.33 -43.70 20.73
C LYS A 4 -7.35 -42.87 19.93
N LYS A 5 -8.63 -43.16 20.10
CA LYS A 5 -9.73 -42.36 19.52
C LYS A 5 -9.86 -40.99 20.17
N LEU A 6 -9.67 -40.89 21.49
CA LEU A 6 -9.61 -39.60 22.20
C LEU A 6 -8.43 -38.74 21.76
N LEU A 7 -7.25 -39.34 21.55
CA LEU A 7 -6.08 -38.61 21.07
C LEU A 7 -6.26 -38.14 19.61
N GLN A 8 -6.88 -38.97 18.75
CA GLN A 8 -7.21 -38.59 17.37
C GLN A 8 -8.29 -37.52 17.31
N LEU A 9 -9.29 -37.58 18.19
CA LEU A 9 -10.33 -36.55 18.30
C LEU A 9 -9.77 -35.24 18.86
N ALA A 10 -8.83 -35.30 19.81
CA ALA A 10 -8.11 -34.13 20.32
C ALA A 10 -7.19 -33.53 19.25
N LEU A 11 -6.49 -34.33 18.45
CA LEU A 11 -5.71 -33.85 17.30
C LEU A 11 -6.63 -33.22 16.24
N LEU A 12 -7.76 -33.86 15.94
CA LEU A 12 -8.76 -33.30 15.02
C LEU A 12 -9.37 -32.00 15.57
N LEU A 13 -9.60 -31.88 16.88
CA LEU A 13 -10.11 -30.66 17.51
C LEU A 13 -9.06 -29.54 17.61
N VAL A 14 -7.78 -29.88 17.68
CA VAL A 14 -6.66 -28.92 17.59
C VAL A 14 -6.43 -28.49 16.14
N LEU A 15 -6.64 -29.39 15.17
CA LEU A 15 -6.59 -29.09 13.73
C LEU A 15 -7.90 -28.47 13.19
N SER A 16 -9.00 -28.55 13.96
CA SER A 16 -10.32 -27.98 13.62
C SER A 16 -10.70 -26.79 14.50
N GLN A 17 -9.77 -26.26 15.30
CA GLN A 17 -9.87 -24.84 15.62
C GLN A 17 -9.88 -24.15 14.26
N PRO A 18 -10.84 -23.28 13.93
CA PRO A 18 -10.65 -22.40 12.81
C PRO A 18 -9.30 -21.72 13.07
N ILE A 19 -8.33 -22.00 12.22
CA ILE A 19 -7.17 -21.13 12.03
C ILE A 19 -7.87 -19.80 11.72
N MET A 20 -7.98 -18.93 12.73
CA MET A 20 -8.81 -17.74 12.67
C MET A 20 -8.16 -16.85 11.64
N ALA A 21 -8.62 -17.00 10.40
CA ALA A 21 -8.23 -16.20 9.28
C ALA A 21 -8.58 -14.75 9.62
N GLN A 22 -7.59 -13.87 9.45
CA GLN A 22 -7.44 -12.50 9.94
C GLN A 22 -6.78 -12.40 11.31
N GLU A 23 -5.46 -12.17 11.31
CA GLU A 23 -4.75 -11.80 12.52
C GLU A 23 -5.11 -10.39 12.96
N TRP A 24 -6.13 -10.35 13.81
CA TRP A 24 -6.60 -9.24 14.62
C TRP A 24 -7.07 -7.96 13.91
N VAL A 25 -8.07 -7.37 14.54
CA VAL A 25 -8.63 -6.06 14.23
C VAL A 25 -8.66 -5.30 15.55
N VAL A 26 -7.86 -4.25 15.65
CA VAL A 26 -7.80 -3.41 16.85
C VAL A 26 -8.51 -2.10 16.53
N PRO A 27 -9.63 -1.77 17.21
CA PRO A 27 -10.23 -0.45 17.09
C PRO A 27 -9.27 0.59 17.68
N VAL A 28 -9.01 1.65 16.92
CA VAL A 28 -8.23 2.79 17.37
C VAL A 28 -9.21 3.83 17.90
N GLU A 29 -9.11 4.14 19.20
CA GLU A 29 -9.87 5.23 19.81
C GLU A 29 -9.31 6.56 19.30
N ALA A 30 -9.91 7.08 18.24
CA ALA A 30 -9.53 8.36 17.66
C ALA A 30 -10.76 9.18 17.26
N ASP A 31 -10.58 10.49 17.23
CA ASP A 31 -11.63 11.46 16.94
C ASP A 31 -11.83 11.68 15.43
N TRP A 32 -12.88 12.42 15.04
CA TRP A 32 -13.30 12.64 13.65
C TRP A 32 -12.23 13.20 12.68
N ASN A 33 -11.15 13.79 13.20
CA ASN A 33 -10.08 14.42 12.40
C ASN A 33 -8.78 13.60 12.35
N PHE A 34 -8.85 12.30 12.60
CA PHE A 34 -7.67 11.44 12.63
C PHE A 34 -7.23 10.99 11.23
N CYS A 35 -5.93 11.09 10.97
CA CYS A 35 -5.30 10.65 9.72
C CYS A 35 -3.90 10.10 10.02
N PHE A 36 -3.62 8.85 9.63
CA PHE A 36 -2.24 8.36 9.54
C PHE A 36 -1.68 8.70 8.17
N ASN A 37 -0.56 9.40 8.17
CA ASN A 37 0.17 9.76 6.96
C ASN A 37 1.16 8.65 6.57
N ASP A 38 1.61 7.84 7.52
CA ASP A 38 2.56 6.77 7.26
C ASP A 38 2.50 5.62 8.27
N MET A 39 3.00 4.44 7.87
CA MET A 39 3.29 3.34 8.76
C MET A 39 4.64 2.73 8.42
N VAL A 40 5.44 2.43 9.45
CA VAL A 40 6.83 1.99 9.28
C VAL A 40 7.07 0.72 10.11
N SER A 41 7.72 -0.26 9.50
CA SER A 41 8.18 -1.47 10.19
C SER A 41 9.36 -1.15 11.11
N VAL A 42 9.29 -1.57 12.37
CA VAL A 42 10.32 -1.30 13.39
C VAL A 42 10.61 -2.55 14.22
N ASP A 43 11.64 -2.47 15.07
CA ASP A 43 12.09 -3.54 15.95
C ASP A 43 12.41 -4.83 15.18
N GLY A 44 13.04 -4.69 14.01
CA GLY A 44 13.29 -5.81 13.09
C GLY A 44 12.02 -6.47 12.56
N GLY A 45 10.92 -5.71 12.46
CA GLY A 45 9.61 -6.16 12.00
C GLY A 45 8.76 -6.87 13.06
N GLU A 46 9.14 -6.81 14.34
CA GLU A 46 8.28 -7.29 15.44
C GLU A 46 7.12 -6.33 15.74
N SER A 47 7.27 -5.07 15.36
CA SER A 47 6.28 -4.01 15.56
C SER A 47 6.19 -3.11 14.33
N VAL A 48 5.10 -2.36 14.25
CA VAL A 48 4.92 -1.25 13.31
C VAL A 48 4.61 0.01 14.08
N ILE A 49 5.09 1.15 13.62
CA ILE A 49 4.64 2.46 14.09
C ILE A 49 3.76 3.11 13.03
N GLY A 50 2.58 3.57 13.42
CA GLY A 50 1.75 4.46 12.62
C GLY A 50 1.92 5.89 13.12
N ILE A 51 1.98 6.85 12.21
CA ILE A 51 2.18 8.26 12.54
C ILE A 51 1.28 9.18 11.73
N GLY A 52 0.85 10.27 12.35
CA GLY A 52 -0.12 11.16 11.76
C GLY A 52 -0.55 12.28 12.69
N ARG A 53 -1.84 12.61 12.63
CA ARG A 53 -2.46 13.65 13.46
C ARG A 53 -3.79 13.18 14.04
N ILE A 54 -4.13 13.69 15.22
CA ILE A 54 -5.43 13.53 15.88
C ILE A 54 -6.01 14.92 16.23
N ARG A 55 -7.35 15.04 16.27
CA ARG A 55 -8.06 16.23 16.79
C ARG A 55 -7.57 17.59 16.27
N SER A 56 -7.72 17.86 14.97
CA SER A 56 -7.38 19.15 14.31
C SER A 56 -5.96 19.72 14.53
N GLU A 57 -5.19 19.37 15.56
CA GLU A 57 -4.00 20.12 15.98
C GLU A 57 -2.90 19.27 16.66
N ASP A 58 -3.12 17.99 17.03
CA ASP A 58 -2.12 17.20 17.78
C ASP A 58 -1.43 16.13 16.92
N GLY A 59 -0.11 15.99 17.10
CA GLY A 59 0.67 14.91 16.51
C GLY A 59 0.33 13.58 17.17
N TYR A 60 0.22 12.52 16.37
CA TYR A 60 -0.13 11.18 16.87
C TYR A 60 0.88 10.13 16.41
N ILE A 61 1.33 9.32 17.35
CA ILE A 61 2.11 8.12 17.09
C ILE A 61 1.46 6.93 17.80
N ALA A 62 1.38 5.81 17.10
CA ALA A 62 1.00 4.54 17.70
C ALA A 62 1.95 3.43 17.31
N LYS A 63 2.10 2.46 18.21
CA LYS A 63 2.90 1.27 18.00
C LYS A 63 2.00 0.05 18.16
N ALA A 64 2.05 -0.84 17.17
CA ALA A 64 1.36 -2.11 17.20
C ALA A 64 2.36 -3.26 17.08
N SER A 65 2.30 -4.22 17.99
CA SER A 65 3.06 -5.47 17.90
C SER A 65 2.42 -6.39 16.86
N LYS A 66 3.20 -7.34 16.32
CA LYS A 66 2.66 -8.35 15.40
C LYS A 66 1.53 -9.20 16.00
N ASN A 67 1.42 -9.24 17.34
CA ASN A 67 0.38 -9.97 18.06
C ASN A 67 -0.86 -9.12 18.38
N GLY A 68 -0.87 -7.83 18.01
CA GLY A 68 -1.99 -6.92 18.21
C GLY A 68 -1.95 -6.14 19.52
N ASP A 69 -0.84 -6.20 20.27
CA ASP A 69 -0.64 -5.28 21.40
C ASP A 69 -0.45 -3.86 20.86
N TYR A 70 -1.16 -2.90 21.44
CA TYR A 70 -1.27 -1.56 20.93
C TYR A 70 -0.96 -0.53 22.01
N SER A 71 -0.13 0.46 21.69
CA SER A 71 0.09 1.66 22.49
C SER A 71 0.11 2.90 21.59
N CYS A 72 -0.22 4.06 22.16
CA CYS A 72 -0.19 5.32 21.44
C CYS A 72 0.22 6.49 22.32
N ARG A 73 0.64 7.58 21.67
CA ARG A 73 1.01 8.84 22.29
C ARG A 73 0.52 10.00 21.43
N GLU A 74 -0.09 10.96 22.11
CA GLU A 74 -0.42 12.28 21.56
C GLU A 74 0.68 13.27 21.93
N THR A 75 1.04 14.14 20.98
CA THR A 75 1.99 15.24 21.17
C THR A 75 1.26 16.55 20.91
N HIS A 76 1.12 17.36 21.95
CA HIS A 76 0.44 18.65 21.89
C HIS A 76 1.46 19.79 21.90
N LEU A 77 1.33 20.69 20.92
CA LEU A 77 2.07 21.94 20.87
C LEU A 77 1.08 23.10 21.11
N PRO A 78 1.11 23.77 22.27
CA PRO A 78 0.12 24.79 22.60
C PRO A 78 0.05 25.92 21.57
N GLY A 79 -1.12 26.09 20.95
CA GLY A 79 -1.37 27.11 19.94
C GLY A 79 -0.81 26.76 18.55
N MET A 80 -0.41 25.51 18.32
CA MET A 80 0.08 25.06 17.03
C MET A 80 -0.64 23.79 16.57
N MET A 81 -0.80 23.64 15.27
CA MET A 81 -1.22 22.40 14.63
C MET A 81 0.00 21.55 14.33
N LEU A 82 0.04 20.29 14.76
CA LEU A 82 1.11 19.34 14.46
C LEU A 82 0.58 18.15 13.66
N SER A 83 1.30 17.77 12.61
CA SER A 83 1.04 16.55 11.84
C SER A 83 2.35 15.84 11.53
N TYR A 84 2.46 14.56 11.90
CA TYR A 84 3.61 13.72 11.54
C TYR A 84 3.42 13.05 10.19
N PHE A 85 4.49 12.91 9.39
CA PHE A 85 4.43 12.44 8.01
C PHE A 85 5.36 11.28 7.66
N THR A 86 6.48 11.13 8.37
CA THR A 86 7.40 10.00 8.16
C THR A 86 8.20 9.71 9.44
N ALA A 87 8.67 8.48 9.60
CA ALA A 87 9.47 8.07 10.74
C ALA A 87 10.48 7.00 10.37
N VAL A 88 11.52 6.85 11.21
CA VAL A 88 12.50 5.76 11.13
C VAL A 88 12.88 5.28 12.52
N GLN A 89 13.28 4.02 12.61
CA GLN A 89 13.96 3.50 13.79
C GLN A 89 15.46 3.77 13.72
N LEU A 90 15.99 4.38 14.78
CA LEU A 90 17.41 4.64 14.97
C LEU A 90 18.15 3.38 15.47
N GLY A 91 19.47 3.34 15.27
CA GLY A 91 20.30 2.20 15.70
C GLY A 91 20.33 1.94 17.21
N ASN A 92 19.91 2.92 18.02
CA ASN A 92 19.77 2.80 19.48
C ASN A 92 18.39 2.27 19.90
N GLY A 93 17.48 2.01 18.95
CA GLY A 93 16.12 1.51 19.19
C GLY A 93 15.05 2.59 19.30
N ASN A 94 15.42 3.87 19.39
CA ASN A 94 14.47 4.99 19.41
C ASN A 94 13.84 5.21 18.03
N TYR A 95 12.75 5.97 17.99
CA TYR A 95 12.04 6.34 16.77
C TYR A 95 12.18 7.84 16.54
N MET A 96 12.75 8.22 15.40
CA MET A 96 12.76 9.62 14.96
C MET A 96 11.56 9.84 14.05
N VAL A 97 10.76 10.85 14.38
CA VAL A 97 9.49 11.16 13.73
C VAL A 97 9.53 12.59 13.23
N PHE A 98 9.18 12.79 11.97
CA PHE A 98 9.16 14.09 11.33
C PHE A 98 7.73 14.53 11.09
N GLY A 99 7.48 15.79 11.44
CA GLY A 99 6.21 16.43 11.22
C GLY A 99 6.38 17.88 10.80
N VAL A 100 5.27 18.51 10.48
CA VAL A 100 5.21 19.96 10.28
C VAL A 100 4.21 20.56 11.23
N CYS A 101 4.48 21.79 11.62
CA CYS A 101 3.58 22.55 12.47
C CYS A 101 3.55 24.04 12.13
N ASP A 102 2.44 24.68 12.46
CA ASP A 102 2.26 26.13 12.38
C ASP A 102 1.32 26.63 13.48
N ASP A 103 1.36 27.94 13.75
CA ASP A 103 0.43 28.64 14.63
C ASP A 103 -1.02 28.41 14.14
N SER A 104 -1.88 27.91 15.02
CA SER A 104 -3.28 27.60 14.69
C SER A 104 -4.12 28.83 14.31
N LEU A 105 -3.57 30.04 14.52
CA LEU A 105 -4.16 31.31 14.09
C LEU A 105 -3.68 31.78 12.71
N CYS A 106 -2.63 31.18 12.16
CA CYS A 106 -2.14 31.45 10.80
C CYS A 106 -2.96 30.67 9.76
N ASP A 107 -2.75 31.00 8.48
CA ASP A 107 -3.38 30.28 7.38
C ASP A 107 -3.06 28.78 7.51
N PRO A 108 -4.06 27.89 7.75
CA PRO A 108 -3.83 26.47 8.03
C PRO A 108 -3.20 25.71 6.85
N PHE A 109 -3.11 26.37 5.69
CA PHE A 109 -2.58 25.84 4.45
C PHE A 109 -1.07 26.11 4.24
N ILE A 110 -0.47 26.90 5.13
CA ILE A 110 0.96 27.22 5.12
C ILE A 110 1.53 26.67 6.42
N GLN A 111 2.54 25.80 6.34
CA GLN A 111 3.28 25.35 7.51
C GLN A 111 4.74 25.76 7.44
N LYS A 112 5.19 26.50 8.45
CA LYS A 112 6.52 27.15 8.50
C LYS A 112 7.55 26.41 9.32
N HIS A 113 7.15 25.44 10.13
CA HIS A 113 8.08 24.75 11.01
C HIS A 113 8.17 23.27 10.71
N LEU A 114 9.40 22.77 10.61
CA LEU A 114 9.72 21.35 10.65
C LEU A 114 9.85 20.93 12.12
N CYS A 115 9.05 19.95 12.53
CA CYS A 115 9.11 19.33 13.86
C CYS A 115 9.86 18.00 13.76
N VAL A 116 10.82 17.79 14.65
CA VAL A 116 11.60 16.55 14.77
C VAL A 116 11.50 16.06 16.21
N ASP A 117 10.79 14.97 16.41
CA ASP A 117 10.61 14.34 17.71
C ASP A 117 11.29 12.97 17.73
N VAL A 118 11.99 12.69 18.83
CA VAL A 118 12.61 11.38 19.07
C VAL A 118 11.90 10.73 20.24
N PHE A 119 11.32 9.56 19.99
CA PHE A 119 10.61 8.75 20.97
C PHE A 119 11.41 7.53 21.35
N ASP A 120 11.35 7.11 22.62
CA ASP A 120 11.91 5.84 23.05
C ASP A 120 11.00 4.65 22.69
N GLY A 121 11.44 3.44 23.04
CA GLY A 121 10.68 2.20 22.80
C GLY A 121 9.30 2.12 23.47
N GLN A 122 9.00 2.99 24.44
CA GLN A 122 7.72 3.13 25.12
C GLN A 122 6.89 4.31 24.60
N LEU A 123 7.34 4.97 23.53
CA LEU A 123 6.75 6.18 22.96
C LEU A 123 6.81 7.41 23.88
N GLU A 124 7.78 7.48 24.80
CA GLU A 124 8.07 8.72 25.52
C GLU A 124 9.01 9.60 24.68
N CYS A 125 8.65 10.88 24.53
CA CYS A 125 9.48 11.84 23.81
C CYS A 125 10.74 12.16 24.63
N VAL A 126 11.91 11.87 24.06
CA VAL A 126 13.23 12.08 24.67
C VAL A 126 14.00 13.25 24.05
N SER A 127 13.62 13.69 22.85
CA SER A 127 14.11 14.90 22.20
C SER A 127 13.00 15.50 21.34
N SER A 128 12.89 16.83 21.32
CA SER A 128 11.95 17.55 20.47
C SER A 128 12.64 18.80 19.96
N LYS A 129 12.65 18.99 18.64
CA LYS A 129 13.28 20.11 17.96
C LYS A 129 12.30 20.70 16.95
N MET A 130 12.35 22.01 16.83
CA MET A 130 11.54 22.76 15.87
C MET A 130 12.48 23.67 15.09
N TYR A 131 12.37 23.61 13.77
CA TYR A 131 13.20 24.38 12.85
C TYR A 131 12.32 25.25 11.98
N ASP A 132 12.68 26.52 11.89
CA ASP A 132 12.10 27.42 10.90
C ASP A 132 12.52 26.97 9.50
N VAL A 133 11.54 26.89 8.60
CA VAL A 133 11.76 26.71 7.17
C VAL A 133 11.52 28.09 6.57
N ASP A 134 12.59 28.70 6.03
CA ASP A 134 12.74 30.15 5.76
C ASP A 134 11.60 30.83 4.95
N ASP A 135 11.87 31.43 3.79
CA ASP A 135 10.82 32.00 2.91
C ASP A 135 10.01 30.92 2.18
N ASP A 136 10.41 29.66 2.34
CA ASP A 136 9.75 28.46 1.78
C ASP A 136 8.67 27.96 2.74
N VAL A 137 7.64 27.31 2.20
CA VAL A 137 6.56 26.75 3.01
C VAL A 137 6.36 25.28 2.71
N PHE A 138 6.02 24.50 3.74
CA PHE A 138 5.42 23.20 3.47
C PHE A 138 3.98 23.45 3.04
N ASP A 139 3.74 23.25 1.77
CA ASP A 139 2.43 23.44 1.20
C ASP A 139 1.58 22.19 1.37
N CYS A 140 0.53 22.35 2.17
CA CYS A 140 -0.55 21.40 2.32
C CYS A 140 -1.86 21.89 1.65
N PHE A 141 -1.80 22.96 0.82
CA PHE A 141 -2.94 23.76 0.32
C PHE A 141 -4.11 22.94 -0.19
N TYR A 142 -3.86 21.88 -0.98
CA TYR A 142 -4.93 21.33 -1.81
C TYR A 142 -5.51 20.01 -1.34
N HIS A 143 -4.80 19.23 -0.53
CA HIS A 143 -5.39 18.03 0.06
C HIS A 143 -4.68 17.66 1.37
N PRO A 144 -5.30 17.87 2.55
CA PRO A 144 -4.87 17.23 3.80
C PRO A 144 -4.87 15.69 3.74
N TRP A 145 -5.28 15.12 2.61
CA TRP A 145 -5.31 13.70 2.27
C TRP A 145 -4.06 13.23 1.52
N ASP A 146 -3.28 14.15 0.93
CA ASP A 146 -2.04 13.83 0.20
C ASP A 146 -0.83 13.93 1.15
N GLY A 147 -0.87 13.14 2.23
CA GLY A 147 0.08 13.07 3.35
C GLY A 147 1.51 12.61 3.03
N TYR A 148 2.03 12.99 1.86
CA TYR A 148 3.28 12.50 1.28
C TYR A 148 4.18 13.67 0.86
N ILE A 149 4.35 14.65 1.74
CA ILE A 149 5.25 15.79 1.49
C ILE A 149 6.69 15.49 1.90
N MET A 150 6.92 14.42 2.67
CA MET A 150 8.26 14.06 3.12
C MET A 150 8.40 12.55 3.34
N ARG A 151 9.62 12.05 3.12
CA ARG A 151 10.02 10.67 3.43
C ARG A 151 11.43 10.65 3.97
N CYS A 152 11.69 9.77 4.93
CA CYS A 152 12.99 9.63 5.54
C CYS A 152 13.56 8.21 5.46
N ILE A 153 14.87 8.11 5.56
CA ILE A 153 15.62 6.85 5.59
C ILE A 153 16.85 7.00 6.50
N VAL A 154 17.21 5.91 7.17
CA VAL A 154 18.48 5.85 7.92
C VAL A 154 19.63 5.68 6.93
N SER A 155 20.60 6.58 7.00
CA SER A 155 21.77 6.54 6.15
C SER A 155 22.66 5.35 6.49
N LYS A 156 23.56 4.96 5.57
CA LYS A 156 24.59 3.95 5.84
C LYS A 156 25.56 4.35 6.96
N ALA A 157 25.65 5.64 7.28
CA ALA A 157 26.46 6.15 8.39
C ALA A 157 25.70 6.17 9.74
N GLY A 158 24.40 5.85 9.74
CA GLY A 158 23.55 5.87 10.93
C GLY A 158 22.92 7.23 11.24
N THR A 159 23.14 8.24 10.40
CA THR A 159 22.37 9.51 10.39
C THR A 159 21.00 9.30 9.76
N VAL A 160 20.10 10.26 9.84
CA VAL A 160 18.79 10.19 9.18
C VAL A 160 18.72 11.21 8.06
N ILE A 161 18.37 10.76 6.86
CA ILE A 161 18.13 11.63 5.70
C ILE A 161 16.63 11.81 5.55
N LEU A 162 16.16 13.06 5.52
CA LEU A 162 14.79 13.45 5.24
C LEU A 162 14.75 14.16 3.88
N ALA A 163 13.98 13.62 2.95
CA ALA A 163 13.61 14.32 1.72
C ALA A 163 12.27 15.00 1.93
N SER A 164 12.18 16.30 1.61
CA SER A 164 10.95 17.07 1.76
C SER A 164 10.63 17.91 0.53
N ARG A 165 9.36 17.92 0.15
CA ARG A 165 8.79 18.84 -0.82
C ARG A 165 8.53 20.17 -0.12
N LEU A 166 9.23 21.20 -0.57
CA LEU A 166 8.93 22.58 -0.24
C LEU A 166 8.16 23.19 -1.38
N SER A 167 7.22 24.07 -1.07
CA SER A 167 6.60 24.92 -2.08
C SER A 167 6.99 26.36 -1.85
N TYR A 168 7.11 27.06 -2.96
CA TYR A 168 7.28 28.50 -2.98
C TYR A 168 6.24 29.08 -3.91
N TYR A 169 5.82 30.29 -3.54
CA TYR A 169 4.81 31.04 -4.25
C TYR A 169 5.46 31.85 -5.36
N GLU A 170 5.05 31.60 -6.61
CA GLU A 170 5.45 32.39 -7.77
C GLU A 170 4.22 33.02 -8.42
N GLU A 171 4.19 34.35 -8.51
CA GLU A 171 3.20 35.05 -9.33
C GLU A 171 3.61 34.96 -10.80
N THR A 172 2.80 34.27 -11.61
CA THR A 172 2.99 34.24 -13.06
C THR A 172 1.86 34.99 -13.77
N ASN A 173 2.02 35.24 -15.07
CA ASN A 173 0.99 35.85 -15.91
C ASN A 173 -0.28 34.98 -16.05
N TRP A 174 -0.26 33.73 -15.60
CA TRP A 174 -1.39 32.79 -15.64
C TRP A 174 -2.09 32.62 -14.28
N GLY A 175 -1.60 33.30 -13.24
CA GLY A 175 -2.10 33.22 -11.88
C GLY A 175 -1.00 32.90 -10.87
N ASN A 176 -1.42 32.55 -9.67
CA ASN A 176 -0.53 32.15 -8.58
C ASN A 176 -0.17 30.68 -8.76
N HIS A 177 1.13 30.36 -8.78
CA HIS A 177 1.62 28.98 -8.87
C HIS A 177 2.43 28.63 -7.63
N TYR A 178 2.12 27.48 -7.05
CA TYR A 178 3.00 26.81 -6.12
C TYR A 178 3.83 25.82 -6.91
N ARG A 179 5.14 25.98 -6.85
CA ARG A 179 6.05 25.03 -7.47
C ARG A 179 6.78 24.27 -6.38
N GLY A 180 6.98 22.98 -6.61
CA GLY A 180 7.69 22.11 -5.68
C GLY A 180 9.20 22.13 -5.91
N ALA A 181 9.96 22.39 -4.85
CA ALA A 181 11.39 22.12 -4.75
C ALA A 181 11.63 20.96 -3.79
N VAL A 182 12.78 20.30 -3.88
CA VAL A 182 13.20 19.28 -2.91
C VAL A 182 14.33 19.82 -2.06
N ARG A 183 14.12 19.78 -0.76
CA ARG A 183 15.19 19.97 0.23
C ARG A 183 15.45 18.65 0.91
N PHE A 184 16.74 18.33 1.05
CA PHE A 184 17.19 17.25 1.89
C PHE A 184 17.76 17.81 3.19
N TYR A 185 17.43 17.14 4.29
CA TYR A 185 18.03 17.36 5.59
C TYR A 185 18.72 16.09 6.04
N GLU A 186 19.84 16.23 6.72
CA GLU A 186 20.52 15.13 7.40
C GLU A 186 20.57 15.44 8.90
N PHE A 187 20.18 14.47 9.72
CA PHE A 187 20.06 14.59 11.17
C PHE A 187 20.93 13.58 11.91
N ASP A 188 21.39 13.95 13.10
CA ASP A 188 21.97 13.01 14.06
C ASP A 188 20.87 12.22 14.80
N ASP A 189 21.25 11.41 15.81
CA ASP A 189 20.31 10.58 16.57
C ASP A 189 19.48 11.35 17.62
N TRP A 190 19.73 12.64 17.79
CA TRP A 190 18.99 13.54 18.70
C TRP A 190 18.05 14.49 17.95
N GLY A 191 18.05 14.43 16.62
CA GLY A 191 17.24 15.30 15.76
C GLY A 191 17.91 16.63 15.44
N ASP A 192 19.20 16.79 15.71
CA ASP A 192 19.94 17.99 15.32
C ASP A 192 20.36 17.92 13.85
N ILE A 193 20.10 19.01 13.11
CA ILE A 193 20.48 19.14 11.69
C ILE A 193 22.02 19.14 11.58
N ILE A 194 22.54 18.18 10.83
CA ILE A 194 23.94 18.08 10.41
C ILE A 194 24.17 18.86 9.12
N ARG A 195 23.26 18.69 8.14
CA ARG A 195 23.42 19.22 6.79
C ARG A 195 22.05 19.49 6.15
N ILE A 196 22.00 20.54 5.33
CA ILE A 196 20.85 20.88 4.49
C ILE A 196 21.34 21.00 3.05
N VAL A 197 20.62 20.41 2.10
CA VAL A 197 20.92 20.49 0.67
C VAL A 197 19.65 20.82 -0.11
N ASP A 198 19.69 21.99 -0.75
CA ASP A 198 18.63 22.47 -1.64
C ASP A 198 18.89 22.00 -3.07
N ASN A 199 17.88 21.38 -3.69
CA ASN A 199 17.93 21.03 -5.10
C ASN A 199 17.13 22.05 -5.92
N PRO A 200 17.73 22.68 -6.93
CA PRO A 200 17.07 23.72 -7.70
C PRO A 200 15.89 23.15 -8.49
N ILE A 201 14.82 23.93 -8.53
CA ILE A 201 13.55 23.62 -9.20
C ILE A 201 13.73 23.27 -10.67
N GLU A 202 14.70 23.91 -11.32
CA GLU A 202 14.96 23.74 -12.76
C GLU A 202 15.29 22.28 -13.12
N LEU A 203 15.70 21.45 -12.15
CA LEU A 203 15.99 20.03 -12.35
C LEU A 203 14.72 19.17 -12.40
N ALA A 204 13.68 19.55 -11.66
CA ALA A 204 12.31 19.05 -11.80
C ALA A 204 11.38 19.80 -10.83
N GLU A 205 10.18 20.15 -11.29
CA GLU A 205 9.08 20.44 -10.39
C GLU A 205 8.67 19.13 -9.71
N VAL A 206 8.81 19.05 -8.38
CA VAL A 206 8.58 17.81 -7.63
C VAL A 206 7.21 17.85 -6.95
N GLY A 207 6.42 16.80 -7.18
CA GLY A 207 5.15 16.58 -6.49
C GLY A 207 5.36 15.95 -5.12
N SER A 208 4.43 15.10 -4.70
CA SER A 208 4.50 14.41 -3.41
C SER A 208 5.59 13.34 -3.39
N ILE A 209 6.45 13.34 -2.37
CA ILE A 209 7.49 12.32 -2.17
C ILE A 209 6.85 11.09 -1.52
N LYS A 210 6.84 9.96 -2.24
CA LYS A 210 6.13 8.75 -1.84
C LYS A 210 7.03 7.72 -1.17
N GLU A 211 8.24 7.59 -1.66
CA GLU A 211 9.19 6.61 -1.16
C GLU A 211 10.63 7.12 -1.34
N ILE A 212 11.51 6.73 -0.42
CA ILE A 212 12.96 6.92 -0.55
C ILE A 212 13.69 5.66 -0.11
N THR A 213 14.51 5.11 -1.00
CA THR A 213 15.25 3.86 -0.77
C THR A 213 16.68 3.99 -1.28
N TYR A 214 17.55 3.05 -0.92
CA TYR A 214 18.86 2.94 -1.57
C TYR A 214 18.74 2.22 -2.91
N GLU A 215 19.42 2.73 -3.93
CA GLU A 215 19.67 1.95 -5.15
C GLU A 215 20.54 0.73 -4.80
N PRO A 216 20.20 -0.48 -5.26
CA PRO A 216 21.06 -1.63 -5.03
C PRO A 216 22.42 -1.44 -5.65
N HIS A 217 23.41 -2.02 -4.98
CA HIS A 217 24.80 -1.98 -5.41
C HIS A 217 25.38 -0.57 -5.54
N SER A 218 24.70 0.46 -5.02
CA SER A 218 25.10 1.86 -5.03
C SER A 218 24.93 2.48 -3.64
N ASP A 219 25.55 3.64 -3.44
CA ASP A 219 25.33 4.52 -2.28
C ASP A 219 24.29 5.62 -2.57
N ASN A 220 23.82 5.70 -3.82
CA ASN A 220 22.77 6.62 -4.22
C ASN A 220 21.43 6.24 -3.58
N LEU A 221 20.59 7.25 -3.39
CA LEU A 221 19.18 7.08 -3.05
C LEU A 221 18.33 7.14 -4.32
N MET A 222 17.26 6.35 -4.33
CA MET A 222 16.15 6.46 -5.26
C MET A 222 14.99 7.10 -4.52
N MET A 223 14.42 8.15 -5.10
CA MET A 223 13.22 8.82 -4.59
C MET A 223 12.10 8.70 -5.62
N VAL A 224 10.93 8.22 -5.18
CA VAL A 224 9.74 8.07 -6.02
C VAL A 224 8.77 9.20 -5.70
N VAL A 225 8.33 9.89 -6.75
CA VAL A 225 7.52 11.11 -6.64
C VAL A 225 6.20 10.91 -7.37
N LYS A 226 5.11 11.19 -6.67
CA LYS A 226 3.74 11.27 -7.21
C LYS A 226 3.51 12.65 -7.85
N GLY A 227 2.81 12.67 -8.98
CA GLY A 227 2.38 13.88 -9.67
C GLY A 227 1.11 14.49 -9.07
N GLY A 228 0.80 15.71 -9.49
CA GLY A 228 -0.42 16.42 -9.10
C GLY A 228 -1.66 15.94 -9.84
N ASN A 229 -2.79 15.97 -9.13
CA ASN A 229 -4.10 15.68 -9.67
C ASN A 229 -4.71 17.02 -10.16
N TYR A 230 -4.90 17.18 -11.47
CA TYR A 230 -5.50 18.37 -12.12
C TYR A 230 -4.67 19.66 -12.17
N GLY A 231 -4.21 20.03 -13.37
CA GLY A 231 -4.14 21.40 -13.93
C GLY A 231 -3.37 22.51 -13.22
N TYR A 232 -2.99 22.34 -11.94
CA TYR A 232 -2.47 23.37 -11.05
C TYR A 232 -1.27 22.87 -10.22
N ASP A 233 -1.11 21.56 -10.01
CA ASP A 233 0.12 20.94 -9.46
C ASP A 233 0.89 20.23 -10.61
N PHE A 234 1.96 20.84 -11.13
CA PHE A 234 2.75 20.32 -12.25
C PHE A 234 4.00 19.54 -11.79
N GLY A 235 3.94 18.93 -10.60
CA GLY A 235 4.97 18.00 -10.15
C GLY A 235 5.13 16.87 -11.18
N SER A 236 6.34 16.68 -11.71
CA SER A 236 6.67 15.59 -12.63
C SER A 236 6.67 14.27 -11.87
N PRO A 237 5.66 13.38 -12.05
CA PRO A 237 5.73 12.05 -11.46
C PRO A 237 6.95 11.34 -12.05
N GLY A 238 7.72 10.67 -11.21
CA GLY A 238 9.05 10.24 -11.63
C GLY A 238 9.82 9.46 -10.60
N ILE A 239 10.90 8.86 -11.10
CA ILE A 239 11.99 8.32 -10.30
C ILE A 239 13.14 9.31 -10.35
N PHE A 240 13.66 9.65 -9.18
CA PHE A 240 14.79 10.54 -9.00
C PHE A 240 15.94 9.76 -8.39
N VAL A 241 17.15 9.96 -8.93
CA VAL A 241 18.38 9.42 -8.37
C VAL A 241 19.12 10.55 -7.68
N VAL A 242 19.47 10.31 -6.43
CA VAL A 242 20.09 11.27 -5.52
C VAL A 242 21.44 10.70 -5.10
N ASP A 243 22.50 11.47 -5.27
CA ASP A 243 23.85 11.04 -4.87
C ASP A 243 24.03 11.06 -3.33
N PRO A 244 25.12 10.50 -2.78
CA PRO A 244 25.40 10.53 -1.33
C PRO A 244 25.55 11.95 -0.75
N ASP A 245 25.77 12.94 -1.60
CA ASP A 245 25.83 14.35 -1.23
C ASP A 245 24.45 15.04 -1.26
N MET A 246 23.38 14.26 -1.47
CA MET A 246 21.98 14.67 -1.54
C MET A 246 21.65 15.59 -2.72
N ASN A 247 22.44 15.51 -3.79
CA ASN A 247 22.12 16.18 -5.06
C ASN A 247 21.32 15.23 -5.96
N ILE A 248 20.26 15.76 -6.59
CA ILE A 248 19.53 15.06 -7.65
C ILE A 248 20.42 15.02 -8.89
N ILE A 249 20.82 13.82 -9.31
CA ILE A 249 21.74 13.60 -10.43
C ILE A 249 21.05 12.99 -11.66
N ALA A 250 19.86 12.39 -11.48
CA ALA A 250 19.03 11.91 -12.58
C ALA A 250 17.54 11.97 -12.23
N HIS A 251 16.71 12.12 -13.27
CA HIS A 251 15.26 12.07 -13.16
C HIS A 251 14.69 11.40 -14.42
N GLN A 252 13.79 10.45 -14.20
CA GLN A 252 13.02 9.80 -15.26
C GLN A 252 11.53 9.98 -14.98
N SER A 253 10.84 10.67 -15.88
CA SER A 253 9.40 10.94 -15.74
C SER A 253 8.55 9.71 -16.07
N MET A 254 7.61 9.42 -15.18
CA MET A 254 6.61 8.35 -15.31
C MET A 254 5.49 8.67 -16.31
N LEU A 255 5.40 9.89 -16.82
CA LEU A 255 4.45 10.26 -17.88
C LEU A 255 4.62 9.44 -19.17
N ARG A 256 5.71 8.66 -19.29
CA ARG A 256 5.99 7.78 -20.43
C ARG A 256 5.52 6.33 -20.20
N LEU A 257 5.12 5.96 -18.98
CA LEU A 257 4.56 4.65 -18.67
C LEU A 257 3.14 4.55 -19.25
N GLY A 258 3.00 3.91 -20.41
CA GLY A 258 1.69 3.59 -20.99
C GLY A 258 1.41 4.06 -22.43
N GLY A 259 2.36 4.70 -23.10
CA GLY A 259 2.16 5.22 -24.46
C GLY A 259 1.31 6.49 -24.50
N ALA A 260 1.01 7.01 -25.69
CA ALA A 260 0.53 8.38 -25.92
C ALA A 260 -0.85 8.75 -25.31
N ASP A 261 -1.61 7.78 -24.78
CA ASP A 261 -3.02 7.98 -24.37
C ASP A 261 -3.29 7.69 -22.87
N VAL A 262 -2.26 7.49 -22.06
CA VAL A 262 -2.41 7.03 -20.67
C VAL A 262 -1.63 7.93 -19.71
N ILE A 263 -2.36 8.71 -18.93
CA ILE A 263 -1.80 9.60 -17.91
C ILE A 263 -1.88 8.89 -16.56
N SER A 264 -0.75 8.53 -15.95
CA SER A 264 -0.69 8.06 -14.55
C SER A 264 -0.21 9.21 -13.65
N ASN A 265 -1.14 10.00 -13.09
CA ASN A 265 -0.77 11.13 -12.24
C ASN A 265 -0.96 10.88 -10.75
N ASN A 266 -1.74 9.88 -10.32
CA ASN A 266 -2.50 10.07 -9.07
C ASN A 266 -2.13 9.19 -7.88
N ALA A 267 -1.38 8.11 -8.09
CA ALA A 267 -0.77 7.35 -7.00
C ALA A 267 0.39 6.55 -7.58
N CYS A 268 1.60 6.76 -7.04
CA CYS A 268 2.77 5.97 -7.37
C CYS A 268 3.47 5.63 -6.07
N GLU A 269 3.55 4.35 -5.72
CA GLU A 269 4.51 3.85 -4.74
C GLU A 269 5.53 3.02 -5.48
N GLY A 270 6.79 3.08 -5.06
CA GLY A 270 7.84 2.38 -5.77
C GLY A 270 8.87 1.82 -4.83
N LYS A 271 9.05 0.50 -4.83
CA LYS A 271 9.99 -0.18 -3.96
C LYS A 271 10.98 -0.98 -4.78
N TRP A 272 12.27 -0.83 -4.49
CA TRP A 272 13.27 -1.70 -5.07
C TRP A 272 13.17 -3.10 -4.47
N PHE A 273 13.17 -4.14 -5.32
CA PHE A 273 12.94 -5.50 -4.80
C PHE A 273 13.82 -6.60 -5.42
N ASP A 274 14.38 -6.43 -6.63
CA ASP A 274 15.26 -7.46 -7.21
C ASP A 274 16.31 -6.89 -8.18
N GLY A 275 17.55 -6.70 -7.70
CA GLY A 275 18.71 -6.35 -8.52
C GLY A 275 18.52 -5.03 -9.27
N ASP A 276 18.05 -5.10 -10.52
CA ASP A 276 17.81 -3.98 -11.43
C ASP A 276 16.32 -3.58 -11.54
N HIS A 277 15.43 -4.23 -10.77
CA HIS A 277 13.99 -4.07 -10.88
C HIS A 277 13.33 -3.36 -9.68
N ILE A 278 12.40 -2.49 -10.02
CA ILE A 278 11.56 -1.68 -9.14
C ILE A 278 10.11 -2.07 -9.35
N LEU A 279 9.42 -2.32 -8.24
CA LEU A 279 7.98 -2.58 -8.23
C LEU A 279 7.32 -1.23 -8.10
N LEU A 280 6.60 -0.80 -9.13
CA LEU A 280 5.78 0.41 -9.07
C LEU A 280 4.31 0.03 -8.99
N ASP A 281 3.60 0.68 -8.08
CA ASP A 281 2.16 0.60 -7.98
C ASP A 281 1.55 1.90 -8.49
N CYS A 282 0.89 1.85 -9.64
CA CYS A 282 0.42 3.02 -10.35
C CYS A 282 -1.09 2.98 -10.59
N GLN A 283 -1.75 4.12 -10.39
CA GLN A 283 -3.09 4.33 -10.92
C GLN A 283 -3.01 4.73 -12.41
N GLN A 284 -3.67 3.95 -13.25
CA GLN A 284 -3.70 4.12 -14.70
C GLN A 284 -5.09 4.55 -15.18
N TYR A 285 -5.17 5.61 -15.99
CA TYR A 285 -6.43 6.05 -16.61
C TYR A 285 -6.61 5.47 -18.02
N ILE A 286 -7.81 4.98 -18.33
CA ILE A 286 -8.28 4.69 -19.69
C ILE A 286 -9.38 5.70 -20.02
N GLY A 287 -9.04 6.68 -20.86
CA GLY A 287 -9.95 7.77 -21.18
C GLY A 287 -10.22 8.68 -19.97
N SER A 288 -11.34 9.41 -20.00
CA SER A 288 -11.70 10.38 -18.95
C SER A 288 -12.39 9.77 -17.73
N ASP A 289 -12.93 8.55 -17.86
CA ASP A 289 -13.98 8.07 -16.96
C ASP A 289 -13.60 6.79 -16.21
N PHE A 290 -12.46 6.16 -16.55
CA PHE A 290 -12.07 4.89 -15.96
C PHE A 290 -10.61 4.91 -15.54
N SER A 291 -10.33 4.42 -14.34
CA SER A 291 -8.97 4.09 -13.93
C SER A 291 -8.91 2.67 -13.39
N PHE A 292 -7.72 2.10 -13.39
CA PHE A 292 -7.41 0.84 -12.75
C PHE A 292 -6.04 0.94 -12.09
N GLN A 293 -5.82 0.16 -11.06
CA GLN A 293 -4.50 0.05 -10.43
C GLN A 293 -3.68 -0.95 -11.21
N THR A 294 -2.40 -0.70 -11.39
CA THR A 294 -1.48 -1.60 -12.07
C THR A 294 -0.17 -1.68 -11.31
N LEU A 295 0.24 -2.90 -11.01
CA LEU A 295 1.60 -3.17 -10.56
C LEU A 295 2.49 -3.32 -11.77
N TYR A 296 3.61 -2.62 -11.79
CA TYR A 296 4.63 -2.66 -12.83
C TYR A 296 5.95 -3.17 -12.26
N ILE A 297 6.64 -3.99 -13.03
CA ILE A 297 8.06 -4.26 -12.84
C ILE A 297 8.82 -3.45 -13.88
N VAL A 298 9.63 -2.51 -13.40
CA VAL A 298 10.42 -1.61 -14.26
C VAL A 298 11.88 -1.58 -13.84
N ASP A 299 12.77 -1.08 -14.71
CA ASP A 299 14.10 -0.64 -14.30
C ASP A 299 14.13 0.87 -13.99
N SER A 300 15.28 1.39 -13.55
CA SER A 300 15.46 2.83 -13.25
C SER A 300 15.31 3.75 -14.47
N ALA A 301 15.37 3.19 -15.68
CA ALA A 301 15.07 3.90 -16.92
C ALA A 301 13.57 3.85 -17.30
N LEU A 302 12.73 3.22 -16.46
CA LEU A 302 11.30 2.98 -16.66
C LEU A 302 10.98 2.07 -17.86
N HIS A 303 11.86 1.14 -18.24
CA HIS A 303 11.47 0.07 -19.15
C HIS A 303 10.55 -0.92 -18.43
N VAL A 304 9.39 -1.19 -19.00
CA VAL A 304 8.40 -2.13 -18.42
C VAL A 304 8.75 -3.57 -18.81
N TYR A 305 9.02 -4.41 -17.82
CA TYR A 305 9.29 -5.83 -17.99
C TYR A 305 8.03 -6.69 -17.81
N ALA A 306 7.20 -6.31 -16.85
CA ALA A 306 5.92 -6.97 -16.58
C ALA A 306 4.94 -5.95 -15.99
N ASN A 307 3.64 -6.24 -16.14
CA ASN A 307 2.60 -5.52 -15.43
C ASN A 307 1.44 -6.45 -15.09
N LEU A 308 0.74 -6.13 -14.01
CA LEU A 308 -0.50 -6.77 -13.59
C LEU A 308 -1.53 -5.68 -13.31
N PRO A 309 -2.45 -5.46 -14.26
CA PRO A 309 -3.65 -4.68 -14.02
C PRO A 309 -4.45 -5.36 -12.90
N LEU A 310 -4.57 -4.69 -11.77
CA LEU A 310 -5.45 -5.16 -10.71
C LEU A 310 -6.90 -4.95 -11.18
N PRO A 311 -7.75 -5.98 -11.07
CA PRO A 311 -9.06 -5.99 -11.72
C PRO A 311 -9.96 -4.84 -11.22
N PRO A 312 -10.81 -4.26 -12.07
CA PRO A 312 -11.91 -3.42 -11.59
C PRO A 312 -12.88 -4.28 -10.76
N TYR A 313 -13.33 -3.73 -9.65
CA TYR A 313 -13.80 -4.51 -8.51
C TYR A 313 -15.32 -4.78 -8.47
N ASP A 314 -16.07 -4.30 -9.46
CA ASP A 314 -17.44 -4.72 -9.83
C ASP A 314 -17.93 -3.84 -11.00
N SER A 315 -18.50 -4.44 -12.04
CA SER A 315 -19.37 -3.83 -13.06
C SER A 315 -19.16 -2.34 -13.41
N CYS A 316 -18.08 -1.92 -14.08
CA CYS A 316 -17.95 -0.59 -14.72
C CYS A 316 -18.26 0.70 -13.88
N THR A 317 -18.62 0.61 -12.61
CA THR A 317 -19.17 1.72 -11.81
C THR A 317 -18.26 2.16 -10.68
N ILE A 318 -17.22 1.37 -10.38
CA ILE A 318 -16.31 1.60 -9.26
C ILE A 318 -14.88 1.78 -9.78
N SER A 319 -14.31 2.97 -9.60
CA SER A 319 -12.92 3.29 -9.97
C SER A 319 -12.04 3.21 -8.72
N PRO A 320 -10.80 2.67 -8.81
CA PRO A 320 -9.82 2.88 -7.77
C PRO A 320 -9.49 4.38 -7.64
N TYR A 321 -9.18 4.83 -6.43
CA TYR A 321 -8.87 6.24 -6.10
C TYR A 321 -7.52 6.45 -5.42
N GLY A 322 -6.89 5.37 -4.98
CA GLY A 322 -5.59 5.40 -4.33
C GLY A 322 -5.10 3.97 -4.15
N THR A 323 -3.79 3.86 -3.96
CA THR A 323 -3.12 2.58 -3.94
C THR A 323 -2.00 2.61 -2.93
N SER A 324 -1.71 1.45 -2.35
CA SER A 324 -0.55 1.30 -1.49
C SER A 324 -0.08 -0.14 -1.46
N THR A 325 1.23 -0.36 -1.29
CA THR A 325 1.86 -1.67 -1.36
C THR A 325 2.80 -1.93 -0.21
N SER A 326 2.84 -3.19 0.22
CA SER A 326 3.88 -3.70 1.11
C SER A 326 4.54 -4.92 0.49
N TYR A 327 5.77 -4.74 0.01
CA TYR A 327 6.63 -5.87 -0.34
C TYR A 327 7.20 -6.49 0.93
N ILE A 328 6.88 -7.76 1.17
CA ILE A 328 7.38 -8.55 2.29
C ILE A 328 8.59 -9.39 1.85
N ASN A 329 8.43 -10.12 0.75
CA ASN A 329 9.43 -10.98 0.12
C ASN A 329 8.98 -11.37 -1.30
N ASP A 330 9.81 -12.18 -1.98
CA ASP A 330 9.59 -12.63 -3.36
C ASP A 330 8.26 -13.33 -3.61
N THR A 331 7.67 -13.98 -2.61
CA THR A 331 6.41 -14.69 -2.80
C THR A 331 5.22 -13.84 -2.37
N THR A 332 5.43 -12.78 -1.57
CA THR A 332 4.37 -12.11 -0.81
C THR A 332 4.48 -10.60 -0.92
N ILE A 333 3.58 -10.05 -1.72
CA ILE A 333 3.37 -8.62 -1.91
C ILE A 333 1.88 -8.35 -1.65
N PHE A 334 1.59 -7.46 -0.69
CA PHE A 334 0.23 -6.99 -0.45
C PHE A 334 0.02 -5.69 -1.22
N ALA A 335 -1.00 -5.67 -2.08
CA ALA A 335 -1.44 -4.47 -2.79
C ALA A 335 -2.85 -4.09 -2.33
N PHE A 336 -2.99 -2.86 -1.86
CA PHE A 336 -4.22 -2.28 -1.36
C PHE A 336 -4.78 -1.32 -2.40
N SER A 337 -6.08 -1.44 -2.65
CA SER A 337 -6.81 -0.54 -3.54
C SER A 337 -8.10 -0.06 -2.91
N PHE A 338 -8.42 1.21 -3.09
CA PHE A 338 -9.67 1.82 -2.61
C PHE A 338 -10.55 2.10 -3.80
N SER A 339 -11.74 1.52 -3.82
CA SER A 339 -12.64 1.63 -4.97
C SER A 339 -13.98 2.19 -4.50
N GLY A 340 -14.47 3.27 -5.12
CA GLY A 340 -15.76 3.91 -4.80
C GLY A 340 -16.66 4.05 -6.03
N SER A 341 -17.99 4.05 -5.84
CA SER A 341 -18.93 4.15 -6.95
C SER A 341 -19.16 5.61 -7.40
N GLY A 342 -19.06 5.88 -8.70
CA GLY A 342 -19.40 7.19 -9.28
C GLY A 342 -18.31 8.28 -9.25
N LEU A 343 -18.64 9.40 -9.91
CA LEU A 343 -17.81 10.61 -10.02
C LEU A 343 -17.48 11.14 -8.63
N LEU A 344 -16.19 11.08 -8.27
CA LEU A 344 -15.47 11.93 -7.31
C LEU A 344 -16.41 12.73 -6.39
N TYR A 345 -16.46 12.32 -5.11
CA TYR A 345 -17.00 13.06 -3.95
C TYR A 345 -18.42 12.74 -3.45
N HIS A 346 -19.31 12.03 -4.18
CA HIS A 346 -20.74 12.05 -3.81
C HIS A 346 -21.60 10.75 -3.90
N GLY A 347 -21.08 9.52 -3.86
CA GLY A 347 -21.98 8.35 -3.82
C GLY A 347 -21.40 6.98 -3.47
N ASP A 348 -22.15 6.26 -2.64
CA ASP A 348 -22.23 4.81 -2.35
C ASP A 348 -20.96 3.95 -2.33
N VAL A 349 -20.72 3.39 -1.13
CA VAL A 349 -19.85 2.25 -0.79
C VAL A 349 -18.43 2.35 -1.35
N MET A 350 -17.48 2.76 -0.50
CA MET A 350 -16.07 2.50 -0.76
C MET A 350 -15.67 1.18 -0.09
N GLN A 351 -15.08 0.28 -0.87
CA GLN A 351 -14.50 -0.97 -0.37
C GLN A 351 -12.98 -0.91 -0.50
N VAL A 352 -12.30 -1.62 0.41
CA VAL A 352 -10.85 -1.84 0.31
C VAL A 352 -10.61 -3.24 -0.21
N ASN A 353 -9.81 -3.36 -1.25
CA ASN A 353 -9.38 -4.64 -1.77
C ASN A 353 -7.94 -4.88 -1.35
N VAL A 354 -7.71 -6.02 -0.71
CA VAL A 354 -6.37 -6.50 -0.39
C VAL A 354 -6.06 -7.61 -1.38
N THR A 355 -5.06 -7.38 -2.21
CA THR A 355 -4.64 -8.30 -3.26
C THR A 355 -3.30 -8.89 -2.89
N LEU A 356 -3.17 -10.21 -3.00
CA LEU A 356 -1.92 -10.91 -2.76
C LEU A 356 -1.26 -11.25 -4.10
N VAL A 357 -0.02 -10.82 -4.25
CA VAL A 357 0.76 -10.95 -5.50
C VAL A 357 2.16 -11.50 -5.18
N ASP A 358 2.77 -12.23 -6.11
CA ASP A 358 4.20 -12.62 -6.03
C ASP A 358 5.09 -11.73 -6.91
N LYS A 359 6.41 -11.91 -6.85
CA LYS A 359 7.35 -11.11 -7.65
C LYS A 359 7.24 -11.34 -9.16
N GLN A 360 6.57 -12.39 -9.61
CA GLN A 360 6.27 -12.63 -11.04
C GLN A 360 4.96 -11.96 -11.47
N LEU A 361 4.32 -11.22 -10.56
CA LEU A 361 3.00 -10.64 -10.73
C LEU A 361 1.90 -11.67 -11.00
N ASN A 362 1.98 -12.85 -10.37
CA ASN A 362 0.81 -13.73 -10.27
C ASN A 362 -0.14 -13.19 -9.20
N LEU A 363 -1.42 -13.07 -9.54
CA LEU A 363 -2.48 -12.81 -8.59
C LEU A 363 -2.82 -14.11 -7.86
N LEU A 364 -2.46 -14.17 -6.58
CA LEU A 364 -2.58 -15.37 -5.76
C LEU A 364 -3.86 -15.42 -4.95
N GLY A 365 -4.55 -14.29 -4.80
CA GLY A 365 -5.76 -14.21 -4.01
C GLY A 365 -6.20 -12.78 -3.77
N ARG A 366 -7.42 -12.63 -3.25
CA ARG A 366 -8.02 -11.34 -2.93
C ARG A 366 -8.89 -11.46 -1.70
N LYS A 367 -8.91 -10.39 -0.90
CA LYS A 367 -9.88 -10.17 0.18
C LYS A 367 -10.55 -8.82 0.00
N VAL A 368 -11.87 -8.78 0.12
CA VAL A 368 -12.67 -7.55 0.03
C VAL A 368 -13.12 -7.16 1.43
N ILE A 369 -12.76 -5.95 1.85
CA ILE A 369 -13.16 -5.41 3.14
C ILE A 369 -14.28 -4.40 2.90
N LYS A 370 -15.43 -4.70 3.50
CA LYS A 370 -16.58 -3.82 3.57
C LYS A 370 -16.88 -3.60 5.04
N ILE A 371 -16.69 -2.37 5.50
CA ILE A 371 -17.09 -1.97 6.84
C ILE A 371 -18.42 -1.24 6.66
N ASP A 372 -19.53 -1.92 6.97
CA ASP A 372 -20.90 -1.38 6.81
C ASP A 372 -21.12 -0.73 5.41
N ASP A 373 -22.04 0.23 5.30
CA ASP A 373 -22.24 1.06 4.11
C ASP A 373 -21.36 2.32 4.13
N VAL A 374 -20.18 2.29 4.76
CA VAL A 374 -19.38 3.51 5.02
C VAL A 374 -18.15 3.63 4.12
N ILE A 375 -17.66 4.86 3.95
CA ILE A 375 -16.49 5.18 3.13
C ILE A 375 -15.23 4.68 3.83
N CYS A 376 -14.39 3.90 3.17
CA CYS A 376 -13.14 3.38 3.73
C CYS A 376 -11.88 3.99 3.08
N TYR A 377 -10.87 4.36 3.88
CA TYR A 377 -9.53 4.76 3.41
C TYR A 377 -8.45 3.96 4.15
N THR A 378 -7.23 3.93 3.60
CA THR A 378 -6.08 3.42 4.36
C THR A 378 -4.87 4.33 4.36
N SER A 379 -4.02 4.12 5.37
CA SER A 379 -2.63 4.57 5.37
C SER A 379 -1.77 3.72 4.44
N SER A 380 -0.50 4.11 4.26
CA SER A 380 0.52 3.17 3.77
C SER A 380 0.62 1.96 4.70
N PRO A 381 0.75 0.73 4.17
CA PRO A 381 0.84 -0.50 4.95
C PRO A 381 2.29 -0.81 5.33
N ALA A 382 2.46 -1.46 6.49
CA ALA A 382 3.77 -1.84 6.99
C ALA A 382 3.90 -3.36 7.19
N ALA A 383 5.04 -3.89 6.78
CA ALA A 383 5.38 -5.30 6.91
C ALA A 383 5.74 -5.68 8.36
N PHE A 384 5.33 -6.87 8.78
CA PHE A 384 5.91 -7.58 9.93
C PHE A 384 6.91 -8.64 9.45
N ASN A 385 7.82 -9.04 10.34
CA ASN A 385 8.82 -10.08 10.05
C ASN A 385 8.26 -11.50 10.01
N ASP A 386 7.01 -11.69 10.45
CA ASP A 386 6.31 -12.98 10.39
C ASP A 386 5.59 -13.22 9.08
N GLY A 387 5.81 -12.35 8.07
CA GLY A 387 5.18 -12.44 6.77
C GLY A 387 3.84 -11.70 6.68
N GLY A 388 3.34 -11.16 7.79
CA GLY A 388 2.11 -10.37 7.82
C GLY A 388 2.31 -8.91 7.41
N CYS A 389 1.19 -8.22 7.20
CA CYS A 389 1.14 -6.82 6.82
C CYS A 389 0.07 -6.10 7.64
N CYS A 390 0.40 -4.95 8.22
CA CYS A 390 -0.52 -4.09 8.94
C CYS A 390 -0.96 -2.91 8.08
N VAL A 391 -2.20 -2.48 8.26
CA VAL A 391 -2.71 -1.24 7.69
C VAL A 391 -3.67 -0.59 8.68
N LEU A 392 -3.73 0.74 8.68
CA LEU A 392 -4.87 1.44 9.25
C LEU A 392 -5.97 1.57 8.21
N LEU A 393 -7.17 1.16 8.58
CA LEU A 393 -8.42 1.43 7.89
C LEU A 393 -9.19 2.50 8.65
N SER A 394 -9.61 3.55 7.96
CA SER A 394 -10.63 4.48 8.46
C SER A 394 -11.96 4.15 7.81
N SER A 395 -13.06 4.39 8.52
CA SER A 395 -14.41 4.22 8.02
C SER A 395 -15.26 5.45 8.39
N TYR A 396 -16.00 6.00 7.42
CA TYR A 396 -16.74 7.26 7.53
C TYR A 396 -18.15 7.17 7.00
N ASN A 397 -19.16 7.42 7.85
CA ASN A 397 -20.57 7.30 7.47
C ASN A 397 -21.18 8.57 6.87
N GLY A 398 -20.42 9.64 6.58
CA GLY A 398 -20.97 10.79 5.85
C GLY A 398 -21.97 11.65 6.63
N ASN A 399 -22.33 12.79 6.04
CA ASN A 399 -23.55 13.54 6.38
C ASN A 399 -24.81 12.96 5.69
N TYR A 400 -24.64 11.93 4.86
CA TYR A 400 -25.67 11.40 3.97
C TYR A 400 -26.41 10.18 4.52
N TYR A 401 -25.88 9.55 5.57
CA TYR A 401 -26.53 8.42 6.25
C TYR A 401 -27.34 8.92 7.46
N PRO A 402 -28.49 8.30 7.78
CA PRO A 402 -29.28 8.67 8.94
C PRO A 402 -28.49 8.41 10.24
N GLY A 403 -28.13 9.48 10.96
CA GLY A 403 -27.39 9.41 12.23
C GLY A 403 -26.46 10.61 12.42
N GLU A 404 -25.71 10.63 13.53
CA GLU A 404 -24.58 11.54 13.66
C GLU A 404 -23.40 11.03 12.83
N PRO A 405 -22.69 11.90 12.10
CA PRO A 405 -21.46 11.53 11.41
C PRO A 405 -20.44 10.98 12.41
N PHE A 406 -19.77 9.90 12.05
CA PHE A 406 -18.70 9.30 12.82
C PHE A 406 -17.56 8.87 11.90
N TYR A 407 -16.35 8.87 12.46
CA TYR A 407 -15.22 8.13 11.95
C TYR A 407 -14.91 6.98 12.89
N LYS A 408 -14.61 5.80 12.34
CA LYS A 408 -14.00 4.70 13.09
C LYS A 408 -12.68 4.34 12.44
N PHE A 409 -11.73 3.94 13.28
CA PHE A 409 -10.39 3.62 12.85
C PHE A 409 -10.04 2.23 13.34
N TYR A 410 -9.39 1.46 12.48
CA TYR A 410 -9.05 0.06 12.73
C TYR A 410 -7.63 -0.18 12.28
N LEU A 411 -6.78 -0.69 13.17
CA LEU A 411 -5.58 -1.38 12.74
C LEU A 411 -5.97 -2.82 12.40
N MET A 412 -5.67 -3.23 11.17
CA MET A 412 -5.89 -4.59 10.71
C MET A 412 -4.57 -5.19 10.26
N LYS A 413 -4.33 -6.44 10.65
CA LYS A 413 -3.24 -7.23 10.09
C LYS A 413 -3.79 -8.33 9.19
N PHE A 414 -3.08 -8.53 8.10
CA PHE A 414 -3.33 -9.56 7.09
C PHE A 414 -2.13 -10.49 7.02
N ARG A 415 -2.41 -11.77 6.85
CA ARG A 415 -1.41 -12.75 6.45
C ARG A 415 -1.70 -13.34 5.10
N ARG A 416 -0.67 -13.96 4.52
CA ARG A 416 -0.75 -14.63 3.22
C ARG A 416 -1.87 -15.67 3.21
N GLU A 417 -1.89 -16.53 4.22
CA GLU A 417 -2.87 -17.61 4.37
C GLU A 417 -4.33 -17.11 4.51
N ASP A 418 -4.55 -15.84 4.84
CA ASP A 418 -5.89 -15.26 4.91
C ASP A 418 -6.49 -14.93 3.53
N ILE A 419 -5.65 -14.94 2.49
CA ILE A 419 -5.96 -14.40 1.16
C ILE A 419 -5.63 -15.40 0.06
N GLU A 420 -4.54 -16.15 0.19
CA GLU A 420 -4.02 -17.03 -0.85
C GLU A 420 -5.01 -18.13 -1.24
N ILE A 421 -5.21 -18.27 -2.55
CA ILE A 421 -5.85 -19.42 -3.18
C ILE A 421 -4.70 -20.31 -3.66
N THR A 422 -4.41 -21.36 -2.89
CA THR A 422 -3.35 -22.29 -3.26
C THR A 422 -3.82 -23.25 -4.35
N TRP A 423 -2.91 -23.65 -5.22
CA TRP A 423 -3.19 -24.65 -6.23
C TRP A 423 -1.97 -25.53 -6.47
N ASP A 424 -2.22 -26.72 -6.99
CA ASP A 424 -1.18 -27.66 -7.42
C ASP A 424 -1.61 -28.38 -8.70
N VAL A 425 -0.63 -28.94 -9.41
CA VAL A 425 -0.87 -29.79 -10.57
C VAL A 425 -0.38 -31.18 -10.25
N VAL A 426 -1.28 -32.16 -10.34
CA VAL A 426 -1.00 -33.56 -10.02
C VAL A 426 -1.29 -34.46 -11.20
N GLN A 427 -0.64 -35.63 -11.21
CA GLN A 427 -0.93 -36.70 -12.14
C GLN A 427 -1.93 -37.66 -11.51
N GLU A 428 -3.14 -37.71 -12.06
CA GLU A 428 -4.20 -38.64 -11.70
C GLU A 428 -4.35 -39.72 -12.78
N THR A 429 -4.89 -40.88 -12.40
CA THR A 429 -5.15 -41.96 -13.35
C THR A 429 -6.38 -41.65 -14.23
N GLU A 430 -6.33 -41.99 -15.52
CA GLU A 430 -7.42 -41.69 -16.46
C GLU A 430 -8.78 -42.29 -16.04
N GLU A 431 -8.77 -43.44 -15.36
CA GLU A 431 -10.00 -44.08 -14.85
C GLU A 431 -10.73 -43.22 -13.81
N ASN A 432 -10.03 -42.32 -13.13
CA ASN A 432 -10.57 -41.42 -12.10
C ASN A 432 -10.89 -40.01 -12.61
N LEU A 433 -10.47 -39.66 -13.84
CA LEU A 433 -10.69 -38.34 -14.39
C LEU A 433 -12.12 -38.17 -14.89
N VAL A 434 -12.85 -37.27 -14.23
CA VAL A 434 -14.15 -36.79 -14.71
C VAL A 434 -13.93 -35.69 -15.77
N THR A 435 -14.93 -35.36 -16.59
CA THR A 435 -14.79 -34.30 -17.62
C THR A 435 -15.08 -32.89 -17.11
N GLN A 436 -15.53 -32.75 -15.86
CA GLN A 436 -15.93 -31.49 -15.25
C GLN A 436 -15.29 -31.35 -13.87
N ALA A 437 -15.13 -30.11 -13.40
CA ALA A 437 -14.54 -29.85 -12.09
C ALA A 437 -15.38 -30.44 -10.95
N TYR A 438 -14.72 -31.04 -9.94
CA TYR A 438 -15.37 -31.75 -8.86
C TYR A 438 -14.61 -31.64 -7.51
N PRO A 439 -15.29 -31.77 -6.36
CA PRO A 439 -16.75 -31.72 -6.21
C PRO A 439 -17.31 -30.35 -6.61
N ASN A 440 -18.56 -30.32 -7.05
CA ASN A 440 -19.29 -29.10 -7.37
C ASN A 440 -20.75 -29.27 -6.94
N PRO A 441 -21.21 -28.63 -5.85
CA PRO A 441 -20.49 -27.61 -5.06
C PRO A 441 -19.23 -28.14 -4.33
N THR A 442 -18.30 -27.24 -4.01
CA THR A 442 -17.09 -27.52 -3.21
C THR A 442 -17.15 -26.80 -1.87
N THR A 443 -16.56 -27.42 -0.85
CA THR A 443 -16.41 -26.86 0.50
C THR A 443 -14.96 -26.51 0.83
N GLY A 444 -14.01 -26.78 -0.06
CA GLY A 444 -12.58 -26.56 0.19
C GLY A 444 -11.73 -26.87 -1.03
N ILE A 445 -11.57 -28.14 -1.40
CA ILE A 445 -10.74 -28.50 -2.56
C ILE A 445 -11.59 -28.67 -3.81
N LEU A 446 -11.23 -27.99 -4.90
CA LEU A 446 -11.78 -28.16 -6.24
C LEU A 446 -10.75 -28.83 -7.14
N ASN A 447 -11.13 -29.91 -7.81
CA ASN A 447 -10.29 -30.60 -8.79
C ASN A 447 -10.78 -30.21 -10.18
N ILE A 448 -9.88 -29.72 -11.03
CA ILE A 448 -10.15 -29.30 -12.41
C ILE A 448 -9.38 -30.25 -13.35
N PRO A 449 -10.09 -31.18 -14.02
CA PRO A 449 -9.52 -32.03 -15.06
C PRO A 449 -9.10 -31.21 -16.26
N ILE A 450 -7.84 -31.36 -16.68
CA ILE A 450 -7.25 -30.63 -17.82
C ILE A 450 -6.78 -31.59 -18.94
N GLY A 451 -6.77 -32.89 -18.66
CA GLY A 451 -6.34 -33.93 -19.60
C GLY A 451 -4.82 -33.90 -19.83
N GLU A 452 -4.34 -34.58 -20.87
CA GLU A 452 -2.92 -34.55 -21.27
C GLU A 452 -2.59 -33.23 -22.01
N THR A 453 -2.75 -32.08 -21.35
CA THR A 453 -2.23 -30.81 -21.86
C THR A 453 -0.87 -30.52 -21.25
N ASN A 454 0.12 -30.22 -22.10
CA ASN A 454 1.37 -29.64 -21.62
C ASN A 454 1.08 -28.21 -21.15
N CYS A 455 0.79 -28.06 -19.86
CA CYS A 455 0.42 -26.79 -19.24
C CYS A 455 1.61 -25.92 -18.84
N GLN A 456 2.83 -26.23 -19.32
CA GLN A 456 3.95 -25.29 -19.22
C GLN A 456 3.52 -23.98 -19.89
N ASP A 457 3.52 -22.89 -19.11
CA ASP A 457 3.10 -21.54 -19.50
C ASP A 457 1.58 -21.31 -19.59
N ALA A 458 0.75 -22.26 -19.16
CA ALA A 458 -0.68 -22.01 -19.03
C ALA A 458 -0.99 -21.13 -17.80
N ARG A 459 -2.06 -20.35 -17.82
CA ARG A 459 -2.52 -19.53 -16.70
C ARG A 459 -3.89 -19.97 -16.22
N LEU A 460 -4.00 -20.27 -14.93
CA LEU A 460 -5.27 -20.53 -14.26
C LEU A 460 -5.86 -19.21 -13.77
N GLN A 461 -7.09 -18.93 -14.19
CA GLN A 461 -7.85 -17.77 -13.77
C GLN A 461 -9.15 -18.20 -13.09
N ILE A 462 -9.50 -17.56 -11.98
CA ILE A 462 -10.78 -17.74 -11.28
C ILE A 462 -11.46 -16.39 -11.14
N PHE A 463 -12.74 -16.33 -11.52
CA PHE A 463 -13.57 -15.13 -11.53
C PHE A 463 -14.84 -15.36 -10.72
N ASP A 464 -15.34 -14.30 -10.08
CA ASP A 464 -16.73 -14.28 -9.65
C ASP A 464 -17.69 -13.99 -10.82
N MET A 465 -19.00 -14.08 -10.57
CA MET A 465 -20.03 -13.82 -11.59
C MET A 465 -20.12 -12.36 -12.04
N LYS A 466 -19.46 -11.42 -11.35
CA LYS A 466 -19.41 -10.00 -11.71
C LYS A 466 -18.18 -9.66 -12.54
N GLY A 467 -17.31 -10.65 -12.79
CA GLY A 467 -16.07 -10.52 -13.56
C GLY A 467 -14.86 -10.13 -12.72
N GLY A 468 -14.99 -10.05 -11.40
CA GLY A 468 -13.86 -9.83 -10.50
C GLY A 468 -12.92 -11.02 -10.53
N ILE A 469 -11.62 -10.77 -10.77
CA ILE A 469 -10.59 -11.81 -10.77
C ILE A 469 -10.15 -12.07 -9.33
N TRP A 470 -10.14 -13.34 -8.93
CA TRP A 470 -9.72 -13.81 -7.61
C TRP A 470 -8.37 -14.55 -7.65
N LEU A 471 -8.09 -15.23 -8.75
CA LEU A 471 -6.81 -15.89 -9.03
C LEU A 471 -6.43 -15.63 -10.48
N ASP A 472 -5.18 -15.31 -10.74
CA ASP A 472 -4.56 -15.31 -12.06
C ASP A 472 -3.07 -15.68 -11.92
N SER A 473 -2.77 -16.96 -12.14
CA SER A 473 -1.46 -17.52 -11.83
C SER A 473 -0.95 -18.42 -12.95
N ALA A 474 0.32 -18.26 -13.29
CA ALA A 474 1.01 -19.16 -14.23
C ALA A 474 1.23 -20.53 -13.61
N LEU A 475 0.95 -21.58 -14.37
CA LEU A 475 1.25 -22.95 -14.03
C LEU A 475 2.72 -23.26 -14.32
N ASP A 476 3.43 -23.74 -13.32
CA ASP A 476 4.85 -24.10 -13.38
C ASP A 476 5.09 -25.63 -13.32
N LYS A 477 4.01 -26.41 -13.28
CA LYS A 477 4.01 -27.86 -13.09
C LYS A 477 3.26 -28.58 -14.21
N GLN A 478 3.58 -29.87 -14.38
CA GLN A 478 2.93 -30.75 -15.34
C GLN A 478 2.02 -31.77 -14.65
N GLY A 479 0.94 -32.13 -15.32
CA GLY A 479 -0.01 -33.15 -14.89
C GLY A 479 -1.31 -33.04 -15.68
N ASN A 480 -2.33 -33.77 -15.23
CA ASN A 480 -3.64 -33.82 -15.90
C ASN A 480 -4.81 -33.39 -15.00
N LEU A 481 -4.51 -32.98 -13.76
CA LEU A 481 -5.47 -32.49 -12.78
C LEU A 481 -4.88 -31.30 -12.03
N ILE A 482 -5.64 -30.21 -11.96
CA ILE A 482 -5.33 -29.07 -11.09
C ILE A 482 -6.16 -29.21 -9.82
N THR A 483 -5.53 -29.17 -8.65
CA THR A 483 -6.21 -29.09 -7.36
C THR A 483 -6.13 -27.65 -6.85
N VAL A 484 -7.27 -27.04 -6.54
CA VAL A 484 -7.37 -25.66 -6.05
C VAL A 484 -7.98 -25.68 -4.66
N ASP A 485 -7.33 -25.03 -3.71
CA ASP A 485 -7.91 -24.77 -2.40
C ASP A 485 -8.71 -23.46 -2.42
N THR A 486 -10.01 -23.59 -2.20
CA THR A 486 -11.02 -22.54 -2.29
C THR A 486 -11.47 -22.04 -0.92
N HIS A 487 -10.79 -22.40 0.17
CA HIS A 487 -11.22 -22.03 1.53
C HIS A 487 -11.28 -20.51 1.76
N THR A 488 -10.43 -19.74 1.08
CA THR A 488 -10.40 -18.26 1.13
C THR A 488 -11.46 -17.59 0.26
N LEU A 489 -12.15 -18.33 -0.62
CA LEU A 489 -13.24 -17.80 -1.43
C LEU A 489 -14.51 -17.66 -0.60
N ASP A 490 -15.19 -16.53 -0.76
CA ASP A 490 -16.54 -16.33 -0.24
C ASP A 490 -17.52 -17.32 -0.88
N ALA A 491 -18.58 -17.69 -0.15
CA ALA A 491 -19.64 -18.53 -0.71
C ALA A 491 -20.28 -17.87 -1.93
N GLY A 492 -20.39 -18.60 -3.05
CA GLY A 492 -20.82 -18.01 -4.30
C GLY A 492 -20.60 -18.88 -5.53
N LEU A 493 -21.02 -18.36 -6.68
CA LEU A 493 -20.78 -18.96 -7.98
C LEU A 493 -19.53 -18.34 -8.61
N TYR A 494 -18.64 -19.18 -9.09
CA TYR A 494 -17.38 -18.79 -9.72
C TYR A 494 -17.23 -19.45 -11.09
N VAL A 495 -16.39 -18.85 -11.92
CA VAL A 495 -15.96 -19.35 -13.23
C VAL A 495 -14.46 -19.54 -13.19
N TYR A 496 -13.97 -20.67 -13.68
CA TYR A 496 -12.53 -20.84 -13.93
C TYR A 496 -12.25 -20.87 -15.44
N LYS A 497 -11.06 -20.41 -15.81
CA LYS A 497 -10.48 -20.54 -17.14
C LYS A 497 -9.04 -21.00 -17.03
N LEU A 498 -8.66 -21.88 -17.93
CA LEU A 498 -7.26 -22.25 -18.16
C LEU A 498 -6.88 -21.77 -19.55
N LEU A 499 -5.88 -20.90 -19.61
CA LEU A 499 -5.40 -20.27 -20.85
C LEU A 499 -4.00 -20.76 -21.16
N ASP A 500 -3.77 -21.32 -22.33
CA ASP A 500 -2.45 -21.64 -22.87
C ASP A 500 -2.10 -20.55 -23.91
N GLY A 501 -1.32 -19.55 -23.47
CA GLY A 501 -1.20 -18.27 -24.18
C GLY A 501 -2.56 -17.59 -24.32
N ASN A 502 -3.01 -17.39 -25.57
CA ASN A 502 -4.33 -16.80 -25.87
C ASN A 502 -5.43 -17.84 -26.11
N ARG A 503 -5.13 -19.13 -25.97
CA ARG A 503 -6.08 -20.22 -26.25
C ARG A 503 -6.69 -20.73 -24.95
N GLU A 504 -8.02 -20.68 -24.85
CA GLU A 504 -8.75 -21.33 -23.77
C GLU A 504 -8.71 -22.86 -23.95
N VAL A 505 -8.11 -23.57 -22.99
CA VAL A 505 -7.96 -25.03 -23.02
C VAL A 505 -8.96 -25.73 -22.09
N ALA A 506 -9.39 -25.07 -21.03
CA ALA A 506 -10.47 -25.53 -20.17
C ALA A 506 -11.23 -24.34 -19.58
N ASN A 507 -12.53 -24.50 -19.36
CA ASN A 507 -13.35 -23.56 -18.62
C ASN A 507 -14.48 -24.30 -17.92
N GLY A 508 -15.04 -23.67 -16.89
CA GLY A 508 -16.20 -24.20 -16.21
C GLY A 508 -16.70 -23.29 -15.11
N LYS A 509 -17.73 -23.75 -14.40
CA LYS A 509 -18.32 -23.02 -13.26
C LYS A 509 -18.36 -23.93 -12.05
N PHE A 510 -18.16 -23.37 -10.87
CA PHE A 510 -18.30 -24.08 -9.61
C PHE A 510 -18.97 -23.22 -8.55
N VAL A 511 -19.65 -23.89 -7.62
CA VAL A 511 -20.27 -23.26 -6.45
C VAL A 511 -19.38 -23.52 -5.24
N LYS A 512 -18.98 -22.46 -4.54
CA LYS A 512 -18.39 -22.51 -3.20
C LYS A 512 -19.51 -22.40 -2.17
N GLU A 513 -19.61 -23.39 -1.27
CA GLU A 513 -20.56 -23.38 -0.14
C GLU A 513 -20.04 -22.65 1.08
#